data_AF-A0A0F9V4C9-F1
#
_entry.id   AF-A0A0F9V4C9-F1
#
_cell.length_a   1.000
_cell.length_b   1.000
_cell.length_c   1.000
_cell.angle_alpha   90.00
_cell.angle_beta   90.00
_cell.angle_gamma   90.00
#
_symmetry.space_group_name_H-M   'P 1'
#
loop_
_entity.id
_entity.type
_entity.pdbx_description
1 polymer ?
#
loop_
_entity_poly.entity_id
_entity_poly.type
_entity_poly.pdbx_seq_one_letter_code
_entity_poly.pdbx_strand_id
1 'polypeptide(L)'
;MGKNKKNKGGRPKIEFDAKDWKRIDKMCEIQCTAEEISDVIGCSVDTLDRRVKEIGGVSCAEYIKSKASFGKTSLRRSQWNMAKHNTAMAIFLGKNYLGQRDRNDDDDTGPREIKVTIGE
;
A
#
# COMPACT_ATOMS: atom_id res chain seq x y z
N MET A 1 -45.33 -24.09 -17.06
CA MET A 1 -44.34 -23.70 -18.10
C MET A 1 -43.59 -22.44 -17.68
N GLY A 2 -42.41 -22.57 -17.06
CA GLY A 2 -41.54 -21.43 -16.75
C GLY A 2 -40.71 -21.05 -17.97
N LYS A 3 -40.89 -19.84 -18.50
CA LYS A 3 -40.19 -19.36 -19.70
C LYS A 3 -38.70 -19.20 -19.41
N ASN A 4 -37.87 -20.08 -19.96
CA ASN A 4 -36.42 -19.96 -19.91
C ASN A 4 -35.98 -18.80 -20.83
N LYS A 5 -35.54 -17.69 -20.25
CA LYS A 5 -35.18 -16.45 -20.95
C LYS A 5 -33.82 -16.68 -21.62
N LYS A 6 -33.79 -16.87 -22.95
CA LYS A 6 -32.55 -17.05 -23.73
C LYS A 6 -31.62 -15.83 -23.53
N ASN A 7 -30.44 -16.05 -22.96
CA ASN A 7 -29.41 -15.02 -22.80
C ASN A 7 -28.85 -14.63 -24.17
N LYS A 8 -28.88 -13.34 -24.48
CA LYS A 8 -28.31 -12.76 -25.70
C LYS A 8 -26.78 -12.67 -25.58
N GLY A 9 -26.09 -13.79 -25.80
CA GLY A 9 -24.70 -13.85 -26.29
C GLY A 9 -23.61 -13.09 -25.53
N GLY A 10 -23.59 -13.09 -24.20
CA GLY A 10 -22.46 -12.57 -23.41
C GLY A 10 -21.52 -13.68 -22.93
N ARG A 11 -20.23 -13.36 -22.72
CA ARG A 11 -19.27 -14.25 -22.03
C ARG A 11 -19.86 -14.63 -20.66
N PRO A 12 -19.88 -15.93 -20.27
CA PRO A 12 -20.39 -16.37 -18.98
C PRO A 12 -19.76 -15.57 -17.82
N LYS A 13 -20.59 -15.25 -16.81
CA LYS A 13 -20.15 -14.50 -15.64
C LYS A 13 -19.17 -15.36 -14.83
N ILE A 14 -17.94 -14.88 -14.62
CA ILE A 14 -16.96 -15.57 -13.77
C ILE A 14 -17.38 -15.42 -12.32
N GLU A 15 -17.84 -16.48 -11.67
CA GLU A 15 -18.17 -16.49 -10.23
C GLU A 15 -16.94 -16.87 -9.42
N PHE A 16 -16.75 -16.18 -8.29
CA PHE A 16 -15.68 -16.46 -7.34
C PHE A 16 -16.24 -17.24 -6.17
N ASP A 17 -15.63 -18.37 -5.88
CA ASP A 17 -15.99 -19.20 -4.73
C ASP A 17 -15.36 -18.67 -3.43
N ALA A 18 -15.64 -19.32 -2.30
CA ALA A 18 -15.08 -18.92 -1.01
C ALA A 18 -13.53 -19.02 -0.96
N LYS A 19 -12.92 -19.89 -1.75
CA LYS A 19 -11.45 -20.04 -1.81
C LYS A 19 -10.83 -18.90 -2.61
N ASP A 20 -11.46 -18.50 -3.71
CA ASP A 20 -11.04 -17.34 -4.51
C ASP A 20 -11.05 -16.07 -3.67
N TRP A 21 -12.14 -15.82 -2.92
CA TRP A 21 -12.23 -14.67 -2.02
C TRP A 21 -11.16 -14.69 -0.94
N LYS A 22 -10.88 -15.85 -0.34
CA LYS A 22 -9.80 -16.01 0.64
C LYS A 22 -8.43 -15.72 0.02
N ARG A 23 -8.21 -16.10 -1.23
CA ARG A 23 -6.96 -15.83 -1.95
C ARG A 23 -6.81 -14.34 -2.25
N ILE A 24 -7.87 -13.70 -2.75
CA ILE A 24 -7.93 -12.25 -2.97
C ILE A 24 -7.60 -11.51 -1.66
N ASP A 25 -8.26 -11.86 -0.55
CA ASP A 25 -8.00 -11.24 0.76
C ASP A 25 -6.53 -11.37 1.18
N LYS A 26 -5.94 -12.56 1.03
CA LYS A 26 -4.53 -12.79 1.36
C LYS A 26 -3.58 -12.00 0.49
N MET A 27 -3.91 -11.81 -0.78
CA MET A 27 -3.14 -10.97 -1.68
C MET A 27 -3.24 -9.48 -1.31
N CYS A 28 -4.43 -9.01 -0.92
CA CYS A 28 -4.59 -7.65 -0.42
C CYS A 28 -3.78 -7.41 0.86
N GLU A 29 -3.73 -8.39 1.77
CA GLU A 29 -2.92 -8.32 2.99
C GLU A 29 -1.43 -8.14 2.70
N ILE A 30 -0.91 -8.70 1.62
CA ILE A 30 0.50 -8.52 1.19
C ILE A 30 0.69 -7.33 0.24
N GLN A 31 -0.31 -6.45 0.11
CA GLN A 31 -0.27 -5.24 -0.70
C GLN A 31 -0.12 -5.48 -2.20
N CYS A 32 -0.64 -6.60 -2.72
CA CYS A 32 -0.75 -6.78 -4.17
C CYS A 32 -1.69 -5.74 -4.79
N THR A 33 -1.38 -5.38 -6.02
CA THR A 33 -2.19 -4.52 -6.90
C THR A 33 -3.38 -5.29 -7.48
N ALA A 34 -4.37 -4.56 -8.01
CA ALA A 34 -5.51 -5.18 -8.68
C ALA A 34 -5.08 -5.99 -9.91
N GLU A 35 -4.03 -5.57 -10.62
CA GLU A 35 -3.45 -6.27 -11.77
C GLU A 35 -2.90 -7.63 -11.33
N GLU A 36 -2.02 -7.66 -10.33
CA GLU A 36 -1.44 -8.90 -9.79
C GLU A 36 -2.52 -9.85 -9.25
N ILE A 37 -3.51 -9.32 -8.55
CA ILE A 37 -4.65 -10.13 -8.07
C ILE A 37 -5.42 -10.72 -9.26
N SER A 38 -5.68 -9.92 -10.28
CA SER A 38 -6.44 -10.35 -11.45
C SER A 38 -5.69 -11.44 -12.25
N ASP A 39 -4.37 -11.34 -12.39
CA ASP A 39 -3.52 -12.33 -13.03
C ASP A 39 -3.52 -13.66 -12.26
N VAL A 40 -3.42 -13.60 -10.92
CA VAL A 40 -3.41 -14.79 -10.07
C VAL A 40 -4.78 -15.49 -10.05
N ILE A 41 -5.86 -14.74 -10.12
CA ILE A 41 -7.23 -15.27 -10.17
C ILE A 41 -7.63 -15.70 -11.60
N GLY A 42 -6.90 -15.25 -12.62
CA GLY A 42 -7.17 -15.58 -14.03
C GLY A 42 -8.38 -14.82 -14.58
N CYS A 43 -8.55 -13.56 -14.20
CA CYS A 43 -9.64 -12.69 -14.66
C CYS A 43 -9.10 -11.31 -15.07
N SER A 44 -9.93 -10.48 -15.72
CA SER A 44 -9.56 -9.07 -15.95
C SER A 44 -9.77 -8.23 -14.69
N VAL A 45 -9.00 -7.15 -14.55
CA VAL A 45 -9.17 -6.15 -13.49
C VAL A 45 -10.61 -5.64 -13.42
N ASP A 46 -11.24 -5.37 -14.57
CA ASP A 46 -12.65 -4.95 -14.64
C ASP A 46 -13.62 -6.00 -14.08
N THR A 47 -13.32 -7.28 -14.29
CA THR A 47 -14.14 -8.37 -13.74
C THR A 47 -14.00 -8.40 -12.22
N LEU A 48 -12.77 -8.31 -11.72
CA LEU A 48 -12.49 -8.24 -10.28
C LEU A 48 -13.21 -7.03 -9.64
N ASP A 49 -13.09 -5.84 -10.21
CA ASP A 49 -13.74 -4.63 -9.70
C ASP A 49 -15.27 -4.74 -9.68
N ARG A 50 -15.87 -5.26 -10.75
CA ARG A 50 -17.31 -5.50 -10.77
C ARG A 50 -17.73 -6.49 -9.69
N ARG A 51 -16.97 -7.57 -9.47
CA ARG A 51 -17.30 -8.56 -8.43
C ARG A 51 -17.15 -8.00 -7.02
N VAL A 52 -16.11 -7.20 -6.77
CA VAL A 52 -15.95 -6.50 -5.49
C VAL A 52 -17.11 -5.53 -5.25
N LYS A 53 -17.51 -4.75 -6.26
CA LYS A 53 -18.66 -3.84 -6.18
C LYS A 53 -19.97 -4.56 -5.89
N GLU A 54 -20.21 -5.71 -6.51
CA GLU A 54 -21.43 -6.50 -6.30
C GLU A 54 -21.57 -7.00 -4.86
N ILE A 55 -20.47 -7.36 -4.19
CA ILE A 55 -20.50 -7.93 -2.84
C ILE A 55 -20.33 -6.87 -1.76
N GLY A 56 -19.38 -5.96 -1.95
CA GLY A 56 -18.96 -5.00 -0.93
C GLY A 56 -19.46 -3.58 -1.15
N GLY A 57 -20.08 -3.27 -2.31
CA GLY A 57 -20.54 -1.92 -2.64
C GLY A 57 -19.41 -0.89 -2.82
N VAL A 58 -18.15 -1.32 -2.85
CA VAL A 58 -16.95 -0.49 -2.94
C VAL A 58 -16.14 -0.84 -4.19
N SER A 59 -15.28 0.08 -4.62
CA SER A 59 -14.32 -0.21 -5.68
C SER A 59 -13.26 -1.24 -5.24
N CYS A 60 -12.64 -1.91 -6.21
CA CYS A 60 -11.50 -2.80 -5.96
C CYS A 60 -10.37 -2.09 -5.20
N ALA A 61 -10.08 -0.84 -5.57
CA ALA A 61 -9.04 -0.04 -4.92
C ALA A 61 -9.34 0.21 -3.44
N GLU A 62 -10.58 0.56 -3.09
CA GLU A 62 -11.00 0.74 -1.71
C GLU A 62 -10.98 -0.57 -0.93
N TYR A 63 -11.41 -1.66 -1.56
CA TYR A 63 -11.36 -2.99 -0.97
C TYR A 63 -9.93 -3.42 -0.63
N ILE A 64 -9.00 -3.31 -1.57
CA ILE A 64 -7.57 -3.59 -1.35
C ILE A 64 -7.02 -2.69 -0.23
N LYS A 65 -7.31 -1.39 -0.26
CA LYS A 65 -6.86 -0.43 0.76
C LYS A 65 -7.36 -0.77 2.15
N SER A 66 -8.60 -1.25 2.27
CA SER A 66 -9.19 -1.65 3.56
C SER A 66 -8.47 -2.83 4.20
N LYS A 67 -7.89 -3.72 3.38
CA LYS A 67 -7.20 -4.96 3.79
C LYS A 67 -5.68 -4.79 3.90
N ALA A 68 -5.11 -3.72 3.33
CA ALA A 68 -3.66 -3.45 3.30
C ALA A 68 -3.02 -3.14 4.68
N SER A 69 -3.82 -2.97 5.74
CA SER A 69 -3.32 -2.66 7.10
C SER A 69 -2.38 -3.75 7.64
N PHE A 70 -2.63 -5.01 7.30
CA PHE A 70 -1.78 -6.15 7.66
C PHE A 70 -0.40 -6.06 7.01
N GLY A 71 -0.33 -5.77 5.71
CA GLY A 71 0.93 -5.64 4.98
C GLY A 71 1.79 -4.51 5.52
N LYS A 72 1.17 -3.36 5.86
CA LYS A 72 1.86 -2.25 6.52
C LYS A 72 2.44 -2.66 7.87
N THR A 73 1.74 -3.50 8.64
CA THR A 73 2.24 -4.01 9.92
C THR A 73 3.45 -4.93 9.73
N SER A 74 3.41 -5.81 8.73
CA SER A 74 4.55 -6.67 8.39
C SER A 74 5.76 -5.85 7.94
N LEU A 75 5.55 -4.87 7.06
CA LEU A 75 6.60 -3.96 6.59
C LEU A 75 7.24 -3.19 7.75
N ARG A 76 6.44 -2.62 8.65
CA ARG A 76 6.96 -1.92 9.84
C ARG A 76 7.83 -2.84 10.68
N ARG A 77 7.37 -4.08 10.95
CA ARG A 77 8.17 -5.06 11.71
C ARG A 77 9.51 -5.34 11.04
N SER A 78 9.51 -5.49 9.72
CA SER A 78 10.73 -5.68 8.93
C SER A 78 11.66 -4.47 9.05
N GLN A 79 11.13 -3.24 8.92
CA GLN A 79 11.88 -2.00 9.09
C GLN A 79 12.51 -1.88 10.49
N TRP A 80 11.76 -2.18 11.55
CA TRP A 80 12.28 -2.20 12.93
C TRP A 80 13.40 -3.22 13.12
N ASN A 81 13.28 -4.40 12.51
CA ASN A 81 14.33 -5.41 12.59
C ASN A 81 15.58 -4.98 11.81
N MET A 82 15.40 -4.41 10.61
CA MET A 82 16.47 -3.90 9.77
C MET A 82 17.24 -2.75 10.44
N ALA A 83 16.56 -1.88 11.17
CA ALA A 83 17.16 -0.76 11.90
C ALA A 83 18.21 -1.18 12.94
N LYS A 84 18.18 -2.45 13.42
CA LYS A 84 19.20 -2.97 14.35
C LYS A 84 20.59 -3.04 13.75
N HIS A 85 20.69 -3.15 12.43
CA HIS A 85 21.97 -3.37 11.72
C HIS A 85 22.17 -2.43 10.52
N ASN A 86 21.18 -1.58 10.19
CA ASN A 86 21.24 -0.62 9.10
C ASN A 86 21.03 0.80 9.62
N THR A 87 22.10 1.60 9.59
CA THR A 87 22.11 2.99 10.08
C THR A 87 21.11 3.88 9.34
N ALA A 88 20.98 3.73 8.02
CA ALA A 88 20.04 4.54 7.24
C ALA A 88 18.59 4.27 7.65
N MET A 89 18.23 3.01 7.91
CA MET A 89 16.89 2.66 8.42
C MET A 89 16.67 3.19 9.85
N ALA A 90 17.68 3.13 10.71
CA ALA A 90 17.59 3.71 12.05
C ALA A 90 17.38 5.24 12.00
N ILE A 91 18.12 5.95 11.15
CA ILE A 91 17.95 7.39 10.90
C ILE A 91 16.55 7.67 10.35
N PHE A 92 16.10 6.89 9.37
CA PHE A 92 14.77 7.06 8.78
C PHE A 92 13.66 6.94 9.83
N LEU A 93 13.72 5.93 10.69
CA LEU A 93 12.76 5.76 11.78
C LEU A 93 12.89 6.87 12.83
N GLY A 94 14.10 7.25 13.21
CA GLY A 94 14.35 8.36 14.14
C GLY A 94 13.74 9.67 13.65
N LYS A 95 13.88 9.98 12.36
CA LYS A 95 13.27 11.18 11.76
C LYS A 95 11.74 11.10 11.71
N ASN A 96 11.20 10.02 11.16
CA ASN A 96 9.76 9.93 10.87
C ASN A 96 8.90 9.60 12.11
N TYR A 97 9.43 8.87 13.08
CA TYR A 97 8.66 8.44 14.27
C TYR A 97 9.05 9.17 15.55
N LEU A 98 10.30 9.65 15.67
CA LEU A 98 10.76 10.36 16.87
C LEU A 98 10.93 11.87 16.65
N GLY A 99 10.68 12.37 15.44
CA GLY A 99 10.81 13.79 15.10
C GLY A 99 12.25 14.30 15.11
N GLN A 100 13.24 13.40 15.03
CA GLN A 100 14.64 13.80 14.91
C GLN A 100 14.84 14.58 13.61
N ARG A 101 15.69 15.60 13.64
CA ARG A 101 16.01 16.43 12.49
C ARG A 101 17.51 16.67 12.48
N ASP A 102 18.05 16.83 11.28
CA ASP A 102 19.41 17.33 11.13
C ASP A 102 19.40 18.80 11.58
N ARG A 103 20.41 19.20 12.37
CA ARG A 103 20.64 20.61 12.69
C ARG A 103 21.46 21.21 11.57
N ASN A 104 21.02 22.34 11.03
CA ASN A 104 21.83 23.13 10.13
C ASN A 104 22.53 24.22 10.92
N ASP A 105 23.70 24.68 10.45
CA ASP A 105 24.42 25.77 11.11
C ASP A 105 23.55 27.03 11.23
N ASP A 106 22.59 27.25 10.33
CA ASP A 106 21.66 28.38 10.37
C ASP A 106 20.58 28.31 11.48
N ASP A 107 20.46 27.17 12.18
CA ASP A 107 19.53 27.03 13.32
C ASP A 107 20.04 27.76 14.58
N ASP A 108 21.29 28.22 14.57
CA ASP A 108 21.88 29.01 15.66
C ASP A 108 21.61 30.50 15.44
N THR A 109 20.46 30.98 15.94
CA THR A 109 20.06 32.40 15.90
C THR A 109 20.83 33.29 16.89
N GLY A 110 21.94 32.80 17.44
CA GLY A 110 22.84 33.58 18.28
C GLY A 110 23.61 34.64 17.48
N PRO A 111 23.95 35.79 18.08
CA PRO A 111 24.78 36.78 17.41
C PRO A 111 26.16 36.19 17.08
N ARG A 112 26.48 36.11 15.79
CA ARG A 112 27.79 35.65 15.30
C ARG A 112 28.74 36.84 15.20
N GLU A 113 29.81 36.84 15.99
CA GLU A 113 30.93 37.77 15.78
C GLU A 113 31.71 37.35 14.52
N ILE A 114 31.44 38.02 13.40
CA ILE A 114 32.22 37.85 12.18
C ILE A 114 33.49 38.69 12.30
N LYS A 115 34.63 38.04 12.62
CA LYS A 115 35.95 38.68 12.55
C LYS A 115 36.37 38.77 11.09
N VAL A 116 36.12 39.91 10.46
CA VAL A 116 36.67 40.21 9.12
C VAL A 116 38.11 40.68 9.29
N THR A 117 39.07 39.85 8.89
CA THR A 117 40.47 40.28 8.73
C THR A 117 40.62 40.83 7.32
N ILE A 118 40.74 42.15 7.19
CA ILE A 118 41.14 42.80 5.93
C ILE A 118 42.65 42.63 5.85
N GLY A 119 43.12 41.82 4.91
CA GLY A 119 44.55 41.69 4.61
C GLY A 119 45.04 42.94 3.85
N GLU A 120 46.20 43.44 4.27
CA GLU A 120 46.99 44.45 3.52
C GLU A 120 47.65 43.84 2.26
#